data_AF-A0A4U8T5I8-F1
#
_entry.id   AF-A0A4U8T5I8-F1
#
_cell.length_a   1.000
_cell.length_b   1.000
_cell.length_c   1.000
_cell.angle_alpha   90.00
_cell.angle_beta   90.00
_cell.angle_gamma   90.00
#
_symmetry.space_group_name_H-M   'P 1'
#
loop_
_entity.id
_entity.type
_entity.pdbx_description
1 polymer ?
#
loop_
_entity_poly.entity_id
_entity_poly.type
_entity_poly.pdbx_seq_one_letter_code
_entity_poly.pdbx_strand_id
1 'polypeptide(L)'
;MSSAIQNVKKWDEILVSTGDFTDCFFMECDYTEVMSKDRYMGAWHSVNDIQAQAGEAKWQQILEMIESKISHLGDNIIMPYKIRAWTARKKV
;
A
#
# COMPACT_ATOMS: atom_id res chain seq x y z
N MET A 1 10.86 0.47 -13.44
CA MET A 1 9.72 1.39 -13.19
C MET A 1 8.77 0.71 -12.22
N SER A 2 8.42 1.36 -11.11
CA SER A 2 7.60 0.76 -10.05
C SER A 2 6.18 0.45 -10.54
N SER A 3 5.69 -0.76 -10.27
CA SER A 3 4.34 -1.26 -10.60
C SER A 3 3.20 -0.39 -10.04
N ALA A 4 3.50 0.50 -9.08
CA ALA A 4 2.52 1.40 -8.48
C ALA A 4 1.94 2.44 -9.47
N ILE A 5 2.62 2.74 -10.58
CA ILE A 5 2.15 3.72 -11.57
C ILE A 5 1.13 3.09 -12.56
N GLN A 6 1.19 1.77 -12.78
CA GLN A 6 0.36 1.09 -13.79
C GLN A 6 -1.12 0.93 -13.37
N ASN A 7 -1.46 1.16 -12.09
CA ASN A 7 -2.82 0.95 -11.57
C ASN A 7 -3.48 2.22 -11.00
N VAL A 8 -2.93 3.41 -11.26
CA VAL A 8 -3.64 4.64 -10.87
C VAL A 8 -4.77 4.87 -11.86
N LYS A 9 -5.95 4.34 -11.53
CA LYS A 9 -7.19 4.70 -12.21
C LYS A 9 -7.35 6.21 -12.18
N LYS A 10 -7.99 6.78 -13.20
CA LYS A 10 -8.40 8.19 -13.22
C LYS A 10 -9.58 8.39 -12.26
N TRP A 11 -9.27 8.38 -10.96
CA TRP A 11 -10.28 8.39 -9.90
C TRP A 11 -11.13 9.66 -9.93
N ASP A 12 -10.56 10.79 -10.32
CA ASP A 12 -11.27 12.03 -10.57
C ASP A 12 -12.39 11.85 -11.61
N GLU A 13 -12.09 11.23 -12.75
CA GLU A 13 -13.08 10.92 -13.79
C GLU A 13 -14.11 9.88 -13.31
N ILE A 14 -13.65 8.81 -12.66
CA ILE A 14 -14.51 7.71 -12.20
C ILE A 14 -15.50 8.19 -11.13
N LEU A 15 -15.03 8.95 -10.14
CA LEU A 15 -15.86 9.39 -9.01
C LEU A 15 -17.02 10.29 -9.47
N VAL A 16 -16.80 11.15 -10.48
CA VAL A 16 -17.86 12.03 -11.01
C VAL A 16 -18.68 11.39 -12.14
N SER A 17 -18.29 10.23 -12.66
CA SER A 17 -18.85 9.64 -13.88
C SER A 17 -20.35 9.35 -13.85
N THR A 18 -20.91 9.04 -12.67
CA THR A 18 -22.35 8.77 -12.50
C THR A 18 -23.17 10.03 -12.20
N GLY A 19 -22.50 11.14 -11.85
CA GLY A 19 -23.15 12.36 -11.36
C GLY A 19 -23.60 12.32 -9.89
N ASP A 20 -23.37 11.21 -9.17
CA ASP A 20 -23.67 11.10 -7.73
C ASP A 20 -22.71 11.94 -6.87
N PHE A 21 -21.50 12.18 -7.39
CA PHE A 21 -20.50 13.04 -6.77
C PHE A 21 -20.09 14.19 -7.71
N THR A 22 -19.80 15.33 -7.11
CA THR A 22 -19.31 16.55 -7.76
C THR A 22 -18.06 17.06 -7.04
N ASP A 23 -17.40 18.07 -7.62
CA ASP A 23 -16.28 18.79 -6.99
C ASP A 23 -15.17 17.86 -6.47
N CYS A 24 -14.76 16.88 -7.28
CA CYS A 24 -13.67 15.99 -6.91
C CYS A 24 -12.34 16.74 -6.99
N PHE A 25 -11.58 16.74 -5.90
CA PHE A 25 -10.21 17.26 -5.87
C PHE A 25 -9.23 16.21 -5.37
N PHE A 26 -7.99 16.36 -5.82
CA PHE A 26 -6.88 15.47 -5.55
C PHE A 26 -5.87 16.12 -4.60
N MET A 27 -5.35 15.32 -3.68
CA MET A 27 -4.22 15.68 -2.82
C MET A 27 -3.16 14.59 -2.87
N GLU A 28 -1.90 15.02 -2.90
CA GLU A 28 -0.74 14.14 -2.79
C GLU A 28 0.22 14.66 -1.72
N CYS A 29 0.76 13.76 -0.89
CA CYS A 29 1.73 14.09 0.14
C CYS A 29 2.76 12.96 0.28
N ASP A 30 4.03 13.33 0.46
CA ASP A 30 5.07 12.39 0.88
C ASP A 30 4.95 12.12 2.37
N TYR A 31 4.98 10.84 2.74
CA TYR A 31 4.95 10.40 4.13
C TYR A 31 6.07 9.40 4.35
N THR A 32 6.81 9.55 5.45
CA THR A 32 7.83 8.58 5.83
C THR A 32 7.43 7.96 7.14
N GLU A 33 7.36 6.63 7.14
CA GLU A 33 7.10 5.87 8.35
C GLU A 33 8.38 5.18 8.83
N VAL A 34 8.62 5.23 10.13
CA VAL A 34 9.69 4.49 10.77
C VAL A 34 9.06 3.32 11.53
N MET A 35 9.46 2.10 11.15
CA MET A 35 8.94 0.87 11.75
C MET A 35 10.07 0.07 12.37
N SER A 36 9.82 -0.58 13.51
CA SER A 36 10.70 -1.67 13.95
C SER A 36 10.62 -2.85 12.97
N LYS A 37 11.65 -3.71 12.96
CA LYS A 37 11.62 -4.96 12.16
C LYS A 37 10.38 -5.81 12.45
N ASP A 38 10.01 -5.97 13.72
CA ASP A 38 8.82 -6.74 14.12
C ASP A 38 7.54 -6.15 13.54
N ARG A 39 7.39 -4.82 13.59
CA ARG A 39 6.23 -4.14 13.01
C ARG A 39 6.19 -4.31 11.50
N TYR A 40 7.34 -4.21 10.83
CA TYR A 40 7.45 -4.42 9.39
C TYR A 40 7.07 -5.86 8.99
N MET A 41 7.56 -6.86 9.72
CA MET A 41 7.17 -8.27 9.52
C MET A 41 5.68 -8.49 9.82
N GLY A 42 5.15 -7.85 10.86
CA GLY A 42 3.73 -7.85 11.19
C GLY A 42 2.83 -7.37 10.05
N ALA A 43 3.29 -6.40 9.24
CA ALA A 43 2.53 -5.94 8.07
C ALA A 43 2.35 -7.06 7.03
N TRP A 44 3.35 -7.91 6.83
CA TRP A 44 3.25 -9.06 5.92
C TRP A 44 2.27 -10.13 6.41
N HIS A 45 2.08 -10.26 7.73
CA HIS A 45 1.05 -11.17 8.26
C HIS A 45 -0.38 -10.71 7.98
N SER A 46 -0.60 -9.45 7.58
CA SER A 46 -1.93 -8.94 7.24
C SER A 46 -2.37 -9.19 5.80
N VAL A 47 -1.46 -9.61 4.91
CA VAL A 47 -1.76 -9.83 3.47
C VAL A 47 -2.26 -11.25 3.18
N ASN A 48 -3.50 -11.50 3.61
CA ASN A 48 -4.15 -12.82 3.50
C ASN A 48 -4.27 -13.34 2.06
N ASP A 49 -4.37 -12.46 1.08
CA ASP A 49 -4.49 -12.81 -0.34
C ASP A 49 -3.22 -13.51 -0.86
N ILE A 50 -2.05 -12.97 -0.53
CA ILE A 50 -0.76 -13.55 -0.90
C ILE A 50 -0.56 -14.89 -0.18
N GLN A 51 -0.88 -14.95 1.12
CA GLN A 51 -0.81 -16.19 1.90
C GLN A 51 -1.71 -17.29 1.30
N ALA A 52 -2.96 -16.96 0.97
CA ALA A 52 -3.93 -17.90 0.40
C ALA A 52 -3.50 -18.40 -1.00
N GLN A 53 -2.91 -17.53 -1.83
CA GLN A 53 -2.41 -17.89 -3.16
C GLN A 53 -1.15 -18.74 -3.11
N ALA A 54 -0.24 -18.46 -2.17
CA ALA A 54 1.01 -19.18 -2.03
C ALA A 54 0.83 -20.56 -1.39
N GLY A 55 -0.13 -20.69 -0.47
CA GLY A 55 -0.24 -21.83 0.43
C GLY A 55 0.83 -21.79 1.54
N GLU A 56 0.59 -22.53 2.61
CA GLU A 56 1.36 -22.43 3.86
C GLU A 56 2.87 -22.61 3.69
N ALA A 57 3.29 -23.65 2.97
CA ALA A 57 4.72 -23.97 2.80
C ALA A 57 5.49 -22.87 2.04
N LYS A 58 4.92 -22.35 0.95
CA LYS A 58 5.56 -21.25 0.20
C LYS A 58 5.47 -19.93 0.95
N TRP A 59 4.39 -19.72 1.71
CA TRP A 59 4.24 -18.54 2.52
C TRP A 59 5.36 -18.42 3.56
N GLN A 60 5.73 -19.51 4.22
CA GLN A 60 6.87 -19.47 5.15
C GLN A 60 8.19 -19.16 4.46
N GLN A 61 8.45 -19.75 3.28
CA GLN A 61 9.63 -19.40 2.49
C GLN A 61 9.66 -17.91 2.12
N ILE A 62 8.51 -17.32 1.79
CA ILE A 62 8.39 -15.89 1.49
C ILE A 62 8.76 -15.05 2.73
N LEU A 63 8.24 -15.40 3.91
CA LEU A 63 8.54 -14.68 5.15
C LEU A 63 10.03 -14.77 5.51
N GLU A 64 10.64 -15.95 5.41
CA GLU A 64 12.08 -16.16 5.63
C GLU A 64 12.92 -15.33 4.64
N MET A 65 12.51 -15.27 3.37
CA MET A 65 13.18 -14.45 2.36
C MET A 65 13.09 -12.95 2.67
N ILE A 66 11.93 -12.48 3.14
CA ILE A 66 11.72 -11.08 3.53
C ILE A 66 12.61 -10.76 4.74
N GLU A 67 12.58 -11.60 5.78
CA GLU A 67 13.38 -11.43 6.99
C GLU A 67 14.89 -11.38 6.67
N SER A 68 15.37 -12.33 5.86
CA SER A 68 16.74 -12.36 5.35
C SER A 68 17.09 -11.07 4.60
N LYS A 69 16.18 -10.57 3.77
CA LYS A 69 16.38 -9.35 2.99
C LYS A 69 16.55 -8.11 3.88
N ILE A 70 15.86 -8.03 5.01
CA ILE A 70 15.94 -6.88 5.93
C ILE A 70 16.93 -7.08 7.09
N SER A 71 17.53 -8.26 7.23
CA SER A 71 18.40 -8.63 8.36
C SER A 71 19.55 -7.63 8.60
N HIS A 72 20.17 -7.15 7.52
CA HIS A 72 21.30 -6.21 7.53
C HIS A 72 20.91 -4.76 7.87
N LEU A 73 19.62 -4.44 7.86
CA LEU A 73 19.14 -3.12 8.28
C LEU A 73 19.25 -3.00 9.81
N GLY A 74 19.35 -1.77 10.31
CA GLY A 74 19.26 -1.52 11.75
C GLY A 74 17.88 -1.88 12.32
N ASP A 75 17.68 -1.64 13.61
CA ASP A 75 16.42 -1.99 14.30
C ASP A 75 15.19 -1.29 13.71
N ASN A 76 15.41 -0.15 13.05
CA ASN A 76 14.38 0.65 12.40
C ASN A 76 14.52 0.60 10.88
N ILE A 77 13.39 0.38 10.21
CA ILE A 77 13.23 0.43 8.76
C ILE A 77 12.48 1.72 8.40
N ILE A 78 13.04 2.47 7.45
CA ILE A 78 12.45 3.72 6.94
C ILE A 78 11.66 3.39 5.68
N MET A 79 10.35 3.58 5.73
CA MET A 79 9.42 3.29 4.64
C MET A 79 8.89 4.59 4.03
N PRO A 80 9.34 4.98 2.84
CA PRO A 80 8.76 6.10 2.12
C PRO A 80 7.45 5.67 1.45
N TYR A 81 6.38 6.41 1.73
CA TYR A 81 5.07 6.26 1.12
C TYR A 81 4.67 7.55 0.41
N LYS A 82 3.92 7.38 -0.67
CA LYS A 82 3.19 8.48 -1.30
C LYS A 82 1.71 8.33 -0.98
N ILE A 83 1.18 9.24 -0.18
CA ILE A 83 -0.24 9.27 0.17
C ILE A 83 -0.97 10.04 -0.92
N ARG A 84 -2.03 9.43 -1.45
CA ARG A 84 -2.90 10.01 -2.47
C ARG A 84 -4.34 9.93 -1.99
N ALA A 85 -5.04 11.06 -2.04
CA ALA A 85 -6.42 11.16 -1.64
C ALA A 85 -7.24 11.87 -2.72
N TRP A 86 -8.44 11.35 -2.98
CA TRP A 86 -9.47 12.00 -3.77
C TRP A 86 -10.63 12.30 -2.84
N THR A 87 -11.04 13.55 -2.79
CA THR A 87 -12.20 13.99 -2.00
C THR A 87 -13.23 14.53 -2.97
N ALA A 88 -14.45 13.99 -2.91
CA ALA A 88 -15.57 14.44 -3.73
C ALA A 88 -16.78 14.76 -2.86
N ARG A 89 -17.59 15.72 -3.30
CA ARG A 89 -18.84 16.13 -2.64
C ARG A 89 -19.98 15.25 -3.14
N LYS A 90 -20.81 14.70 -2.25
CA LYS A 90 -22.06 14.06 -2.66
C LYS A 90 -23.03 15.12 -3.19
N LYS A 91 -23.63 14.86 -4.35
CA LYS A 91 -24.70 15.71 -4.91
C LYS A 91 -25.95 15.56 -4.04
N VAL A 92 -26.45 16.68 -3.51
CA VAL A 92 -27.70 16.75 -2.71
C VAL A 92 -28.87 16.99 -3.63
#